data_AF-A0A8S3G5V1-F1
#
_entry.id   AF-A0A8S3G5V1-F1
#
_cell.length_a   1.000
_cell.length_b   1.000
_cell.length_c   1.000
_cell.angle_alpha   90.00
_cell.angle_beta   90.00
_cell.angle_gamma   90.00
#
_symmetry.space_group_name_H-M   'P 1'
#
loop_
_entity.id
_entity.type
_entity.pdbx_description
1 polymer ?
#
loop_
_entity_poly.entity_id
_entity_poly.type
_entity_poly.pdbx_seq_one_letter_code
_entity_poly.pdbx_strand_id
1 'polypeptide(L)'
;TTTTAIFSSQCYNYTTIDEESRNTNKPGGFECDEATFASGSRWVRFTGVGGTEIPTKAVGSNRCGTKATGWYSGAMPTVVDTTSSGSVCFDWESNSCRWKNDINVTNCDSYYVYQLRPSPGCSMRYCTTNAPTAKVSKGFTSISDYIKNLFEKLIS
;
A
#
# COMPACT_ATOMS: atom_id res chain seq x y z
N THR A 1 -4.39 -12.34 -32.66
CA THR A 1 -3.14 -12.10 -31.89
C THR A 1 -3.53 -11.41 -30.60
N THR A 2 -3.38 -12.11 -29.48
CA THR A 2 -3.80 -11.59 -28.16
C THR A 2 -2.68 -10.72 -27.61
N THR A 3 -2.85 -9.40 -27.61
CA THR A 3 -1.88 -8.48 -27.03
C THR A 3 -2.03 -8.52 -25.52
N THR A 4 -1.13 -9.21 -24.83
CA THR A 4 -1.07 -9.22 -23.37
C THR A 4 -0.76 -7.81 -22.89
N ALA A 5 -1.61 -7.24 -22.02
CA ALA A 5 -1.30 -5.99 -21.34
C ALA A 5 -0.01 -6.19 -20.51
N ILE A 6 1.03 -5.41 -20.79
CA ILE A 6 2.26 -5.43 -19.98
C ILE A 6 2.04 -4.45 -18.84
N PHE A 7 1.78 -4.97 -17.65
CA PHE A 7 1.73 -4.17 -16.43
C PHE A 7 3.08 -3.50 -16.14
N SER A 8 3.05 -2.41 -15.40
CA SER A 8 4.25 -1.79 -14.84
C SER A 8 5.05 -2.80 -14.01
N SER A 9 6.38 -2.69 -14.01
CA SER A 9 7.25 -3.74 -13.47
C SER A 9 7.02 -4.06 -11.99
N GLN A 10 6.60 -3.08 -11.20
CA GLN A 10 6.25 -3.27 -9.80
C GLN A 10 5.05 -4.19 -9.57
N CYS A 11 4.27 -4.52 -10.60
CA CYS A 11 3.18 -5.51 -10.52
C CYS A 11 3.66 -6.95 -10.74
N TYR A 12 4.95 -7.18 -10.99
CA TYR A 12 5.51 -8.54 -11.04
C TYR A 12 6.91 -8.66 -10.43
N ASN A 13 7.54 -7.53 -10.10
CA ASN A 13 8.83 -7.46 -9.38
C ASN A 13 8.64 -6.71 -8.06
N TYR A 14 8.28 -7.45 -7.01
CA TYR A 14 8.04 -6.96 -5.66
C TYR A 14 8.44 -8.01 -4.62
N THR A 15 8.62 -7.58 -3.36
CA THR A 15 8.72 -8.52 -2.23
C THR A 15 7.36 -8.73 -1.57
N THR A 16 7.09 -9.93 -1.10
CA THR A 16 5.89 -10.24 -0.33
C THR A 16 6.14 -10.09 1.16
N ILE A 17 5.19 -9.52 1.90
CA ILE A 17 5.16 -9.53 3.37
C ILE A 17 3.85 -10.19 3.81
N ASP A 18 3.98 -11.30 4.55
CA ASP A 18 2.87 -12.06 5.15
C ASP A 18 3.14 -12.19 6.65
N GLU A 19 2.79 -11.14 7.39
CA GLU A 19 3.04 -11.05 8.82
C GLU A 19 1.72 -10.79 9.52
N GLU A 20 1.18 -11.80 10.20
CA GLU A 20 -0.12 -11.72 10.88
C GLU A 20 -0.20 -10.56 11.88
N SER A 21 0.90 -10.23 12.57
CA SER A 21 0.91 -9.15 13.57
C SER A 21 0.68 -7.76 12.97
N ARG A 22 0.79 -7.55 11.65
CA ARG A 22 0.51 -6.26 10.99
C ARG A 22 -0.97 -5.91 10.91
N ASN A 23 -1.88 -6.84 11.19
CA ASN A 23 -3.31 -6.54 11.07
C ASN A 23 -3.73 -5.49 12.10
N THR A 24 -4.57 -4.52 11.71
CA THR A 24 -5.10 -3.48 12.61
C THR A 24 -5.89 -4.02 13.80
N ASN A 25 -6.38 -5.26 13.73
CA ASN A 25 -7.06 -5.96 14.84
C ASN A 25 -6.10 -6.61 15.84
N LYS A 26 -4.79 -6.62 15.56
CA LYS A 26 -3.78 -7.18 16.47
C LYS A 26 -3.37 -6.15 17.50
N PRO A 27 -3.00 -6.61 18.72
CA PRO A 27 -2.51 -5.71 19.76
C PRO A 27 -1.23 -5.00 19.33
N GLY A 28 -0.86 -3.96 20.08
CA GLY A 28 0.43 -3.32 19.95
C GLY A 28 1.58 -4.25 20.33
N GLY A 29 2.79 -3.84 19.98
CA GLY A 29 4.01 -4.62 20.16
C GLY A 29 5.26 -3.75 20.05
N PHE A 30 6.39 -4.39 19.81
CA PHE A 30 7.69 -3.73 19.67
C PHE A 30 8.29 -3.94 18.28
N GLU A 31 7.53 -4.52 17.35
CA GLU A 31 7.97 -4.67 15.97
C GLU A 31 8.04 -3.30 15.27
N CYS A 32 8.99 -3.17 14.35
CA CYS A 32 9.28 -1.93 13.66
C CYS A 32 9.76 -2.19 12.22
N ASP A 33 9.60 -1.19 11.35
CA ASP A 33 9.94 -1.29 9.93
C ASP A 33 11.22 -0.54 9.53
N GLU A 34 11.95 0.02 10.50
CA GLU A 34 13.20 0.72 10.23
C GLU A 34 14.24 -0.24 9.63
N ALA A 35 14.50 -1.35 10.32
CA ALA A 35 15.44 -2.37 9.86
C ALA A 35 14.90 -3.19 8.67
N THR A 36 13.59 -3.45 8.62
CA THR A 36 12.91 -4.21 7.55
C THR A 36 13.11 -3.61 6.16
N PHE A 37 13.36 -2.29 6.10
CA PHE A 37 13.59 -1.56 4.86
C PHE A 37 14.95 -0.85 4.81
N ALA A 38 15.92 -1.21 5.66
CA ALA A 38 17.20 -0.51 5.80
C ALA A 38 18.00 -0.35 4.50
N SER A 39 17.82 -1.25 3.52
CA SER A 39 18.44 -1.16 2.19
C SER A 39 17.81 -0.10 1.28
N GLY A 40 16.83 0.65 1.76
CA GLY A 40 16.14 1.71 1.02
C GLY A 40 14.76 1.30 0.50
N SER A 41 14.21 2.16 -0.37
CA SER A 41 12.85 1.99 -0.87
C SER A 41 12.70 0.77 -1.78
N ARG A 42 11.64 -0.03 -1.59
CA ARG A 42 11.32 -1.18 -2.46
C ARG A 42 9.83 -1.44 -2.57
N TRP A 43 9.44 -2.09 -3.66
CA TRP A 43 8.04 -2.49 -3.90
C TRP A 43 7.67 -3.71 -3.05
N VAL A 44 6.56 -3.58 -2.34
CA VAL A 44 6.03 -4.59 -1.42
C VAL A 44 4.57 -4.89 -1.75
N ARG A 45 4.21 -6.17 -1.70
CA ARG A 45 2.84 -6.64 -1.63
C ARG A 45 2.57 -7.25 -0.25
N PHE A 46 1.52 -6.78 0.41
CA PHE A 46 1.03 -7.44 1.63
C PHE A 46 0.07 -8.57 1.27
N THR A 47 0.19 -9.70 1.95
CA THR A 47 -0.64 -10.90 1.72
C THR A 47 -1.03 -11.57 3.04
N GLY A 48 -1.90 -12.58 2.94
CA GLY A 48 -2.25 -13.46 4.05
C GLY A 48 -3.18 -12.84 5.09
N VAL A 49 -3.31 -13.51 6.23
CA VAL A 49 -4.27 -13.14 7.30
C VAL A 49 -3.89 -11.84 8.01
N GLY A 50 -2.62 -11.41 7.90
CA GLY A 50 -2.14 -10.12 8.39
C GLY A 50 -2.81 -8.92 7.74
N GLY A 51 -3.44 -9.07 6.59
CA GLY A 51 -4.04 -7.96 5.84
C GLY A 51 -3.32 -7.75 4.52
N THR A 52 -4.07 -7.29 3.51
CA THR A 52 -3.57 -7.17 2.14
C THR A 52 -3.33 -5.72 1.71
N GLU A 53 -3.79 -4.75 2.51
CA GLU A 53 -3.76 -3.32 2.17
C GLU A 53 -3.36 -2.48 3.38
N ILE A 54 -2.63 -1.38 3.18
CA ILE A 54 -2.42 -0.37 4.24
C ILE A 54 -3.75 0.37 4.48
N PRO A 55 -4.22 0.53 5.74
CA PRO A 55 -5.47 1.23 6.01
C PRO A 55 -5.41 2.70 5.56
N THR A 56 -6.51 3.21 5.01
CA THR A 56 -6.62 4.60 4.52
C THR A 56 -7.18 5.59 5.55
N LYS A 57 -7.30 5.14 6.81
CA LYS A 57 -7.73 5.93 7.96
C LYS A 57 -6.82 5.62 9.13
N ALA A 58 -6.68 6.59 10.03
CA ALA A 58 -5.96 6.43 11.28
C ALA A 58 -6.48 5.23 12.08
N VAL A 59 -5.56 4.43 12.61
CA VAL A 59 -5.84 3.16 13.29
C VAL A 59 -5.90 3.34 14.81
N GLY A 60 -5.29 4.41 15.33
CA GLY A 60 -4.98 4.58 16.75
C GLY A 60 -3.69 3.86 17.14
N SER A 61 -2.95 4.44 18.09
CA SER A 61 -1.68 3.90 18.58
C SER A 61 -1.80 2.53 19.24
N ASN A 62 -0.66 1.85 19.42
CA ASN A 62 -0.54 0.54 20.09
C ASN A 62 -1.41 -0.57 19.48
N ARG A 63 -1.31 -0.71 18.15
CA ARG A 63 -1.94 -1.79 17.36
C ARG A 63 -0.95 -2.34 16.34
N CYS A 64 -1.35 -3.39 15.64
CA CYS A 64 -0.59 -3.96 14.51
C CYS A 64 0.87 -4.36 14.83
N GLY A 65 1.10 -4.85 16.05
CA GLY A 65 2.42 -5.28 16.51
C GLY A 65 3.40 -4.12 16.68
N THR A 66 2.92 -2.89 16.85
CA THR A 66 3.81 -1.75 17.08
C THR A 66 3.18 -0.75 18.02
N LYS A 67 3.93 0.29 18.35
CA LYS A 67 3.42 1.39 19.16
C LYS A 67 2.89 2.54 18.28
N ALA A 68 3.58 2.93 17.20
CA ALA A 68 3.12 3.92 16.23
C ALA A 68 2.64 3.28 14.92
N THR A 69 1.36 3.47 14.63
CA THR A 69 0.67 2.71 13.59
C THR A 69 0.65 3.46 12.27
N GLY A 70 1.24 2.88 11.23
CA GLY A 70 1.26 3.44 9.88
C GLY A 70 -0.06 3.24 9.14
N TRP A 71 -0.65 4.31 8.62
CA TRP A 71 -1.82 4.33 7.74
C TRP A 71 -1.60 5.28 6.56
N TYR A 72 -2.19 5.00 5.41
CA TYR A 72 -2.00 5.77 4.18
C TYR A 72 -2.95 6.97 4.13
N SER A 73 -2.40 8.17 4.12
CA SER A 73 -3.11 9.45 4.06
C SER A 73 -3.16 10.02 2.64
N GLY A 74 -3.25 9.16 1.63
CA GLY A 74 -3.37 9.53 0.22
C GLY A 74 -4.58 8.87 -0.44
N ALA A 75 -4.86 9.25 -1.69
CA ALA A 75 -5.87 8.59 -2.49
C ALA A 75 -5.32 7.27 -3.06
N MET A 76 -6.03 6.17 -2.83
CA MET A 76 -5.70 4.88 -3.45
C MET A 76 -5.93 4.94 -4.97
N PRO A 77 -5.04 4.37 -5.79
CA PRO A 77 -5.23 4.36 -7.23
C PRO A 77 -6.40 3.44 -7.61
N THR A 78 -7.38 3.99 -8.33
CA THR A 78 -8.59 3.25 -8.73
C THR A 78 -8.50 2.69 -10.15
N VAL A 79 -7.61 3.25 -10.98
CA VAL A 79 -7.36 2.78 -12.34
C VAL A 79 -6.23 1.76 -12.30
N VAL A 80 -6.45 0.62 -12.94
CA VAL A 80 -5.46 -0.44 -13.08
C VAL A 80 -4.21 0.08 -13.79
N ASP A 81 -3.03 -0.37 -13.35
CA ASP A 81 -1.72 0.03 -13.87
C ASP A 81 -1.46 1.55 -13.76
N THR A 82 -1.96 2.15 -12.69
CA THR A 82 -1.65 3.54 -12.32
C THR A 82 -1.05 3.61 -10.93
N THR A 83 -0.20 4.62 -10.74
CA THR A 83 0.50 4.87 -9.49
C THR A 83 0.04 6.19 -8.89
N SER A 84 -0.34 6.19 -7.61
CA SER A 84 -0.57 7.40 -6.84
C SER A 84 0.54 7.61 -5.82
N SER A 85 0.90 8.88 -5.61
CA SER A 85 1.81 9.29 -4.55
C SER A 85 1.02 9.81 -3.36
N GLY A 86 1.52 9.54 -2.16
CA GLY A 86 0.94 10.04 -0.92
C GLY A 86 1.88 9.77 0.25
N SER A 87 1.39 9.95 1.47
CA SER A 87 2.17 9.65 2.67
C SER A 87 1.52 8.53 3.47
N VAL A 88 2.33 7.67 4.07
CA VAL A 88 1.94 6.93 5.27
C VAL A 88 2.19 7.82 6.46
N CYS A 89 1.13 8.12 7.21
CA CYS A 89 1.20 8.77 8.51
C CYS A 89 1.35 7.72 9.61
N PHE A 90 2.23 7.99 10.57
CA PHE A 90 2.39 7.17 11.78
C PHE A 90 1.66 7.85 12.93
N ASP A 91 0.58 7.20 13.36
CA ASP A 91 -0.30 7.63 14.43
C ASP A 91 0.32 7.28 15.80
N TRP A 92 0.46 8.29 16.65
CA TRP A 92 1.00 8.18 18.00
C TRP A 92 0.34 9.18 18.96
N GLU A 93 -0.09 8.69 20.13
CA GLU A 93 -0.78 9.47 21.16
C GLU A 93 -2.00 10.19 20.58
N SER A 94 -2.04 11.52 20.65
CA SER A 94 -3.14 12.36 20.17
C SER A 94 -2.87 12.95 18.78
N ASN A 95 -1.82 12.51 18.09
CA ASN A 95 -1.49 12.98 16.74
C ASN A 95 -1.49 11.81 15.75
N SER A 96 -2.55 11.75 14.93
CA SER A 96 -2.71 10.72 13.91
C SER A 96 -1.67 10.76 12.80
N CYS A 97 -0.85 11.80 12.70
CA CYS A 97 0.25 11.91 11.74
C CYS A 97 1.48 12.55 12.39
N ARG A 98 1.96 11.94 13.49
CA ARG A 98 3.12 12.44 14.24
C ARG A 98 4.39 12.39 13.41
N TRP A 99 4.56 11.33 12.64
CA TRP A 99 5.61 11.17 11.64
C TRP A 99 5.00 10.71 10.32
N LYS A 100 5.76 10.82 9.23
CA LYS A 100 5.29 10.36 7.92
C LYS A 100 6.39 9.86 7.00
N ASN A 101 5.98 8.99 6.09
CA ASN A 101 6.78 8.57 4.95
C ASN A 101 6.04 8.79 3.64
N ASP A 102 6.64 9.51 2.70
CA ASP A 102 6.11 9.59 1.34
C ASP A 102 6.40 8.29 0.59
N ILE A 103 5.36 7.75 -0.03
CA ILE A 103 5.36 6.47 -0.73
C ILE A 103 4.60 6.58 -2.06
N ASN A 104 4.79 5.57 -2.89
CA ASN A 104 3.98 5.33 -4.08
C ASN A 104 3.14 4.06 -3.90
N VAL A 105 1.94 4.05 -4.45
CA VAL A 105 1.04 2.89 -4.46
C VAL A 105 0.64 2.63 -5.90
N THR A 106 0.72 1.39 -6.38
CA THR A 106 0.25 1.00 -7.72
C THR A 106 -0.90 0.02 -7.60
N ASN A 107 -1.96 0.24 -8.40
CA ASN A 107 -3.06 -0.72 -8.56
C ASN A 107 -2.68 -1.77 -9.62
N CYS A 108 -2.42 -2.99 -9.18
CA CYS A 108 -2.07 -4.13 -10.04
C CYS A 108 -3.30 -5.02 -10.32
N ASP A 109 -4.46 -4.39 -10.53
CA ASP A 109 -5.78 -5.00 -10.73
C ASP A 109 -6.35 -5.66 -9.47
N SER A 110 -5.87 -6.86 -9.12
CA SER A 110 -6.41 -7.63 -7.99
C SER A 110 -5.80 -7.24 -6.63
N TYR A 111 -4.66 -6.55 -6.62
CA TYR A 111 -3.93 -6.15 -5.42
C TYR A 111 -3.20 -4.81 -5.61
N TYR A 112 -2.77 -4.24 -4.49
CA TYR A 112 -1.89 -3.08 -4.46
C TYR A 112 -0.45 -3.49 -4.17
N VAL A 113 0.48 -2.74 -4.74
CA VAL A 113 1.89 -2.76 -4.34
C VAL A 113 2.29 -1.38 -3.84
N TYR A 114 3.15 -1.36 -2.83
CA TYR A 114 3.55 -0.16 -2.11
C TYR A 114 5.06 -0.01 -2.20
N GLN A 115 5.54 1.15 -2.66
CA GLN A 115 6.97 1.48 -2.61
C GLN A 115 7.29 2.01 -1.22
N LEU A 116 7.69 1.13 -0.30
CA LEU A 116 7.91 1.44 1.10
C LEU A 116 9.38 1.69 1.39
N ARG A 117 9.64 2.54 2.39
CA ARG A 117 10.97 2.94 2.87
C ARG A 117 11.11 2.68 4.38
N PRO A 118 12.31 2.75 4.98
CA PRO A 118 12.48 2.67 6.44
C PRO A 118 11.48 3.56 7.17
N SER A 119 10.84 3.04 8.22
CA SER A 119 10.06 3.90 9.10
C SER A 119 10.99 4.95 9.75
N PRO A 120 10.49 6.13 10.15
CA PRO A 120 11.33 7.18 10.73
C PRO A 120 12.02 6.81 12.06
N GLY A 121 11.66 5.67 12.66
CA GLY A 121 12.33 5.08 13.81
C GLY A 121 11.76 3.70 14.15
N CYS A 122 12.37 3.02 15.12
CA CYS A 122 12.01 1.64 15.50
C CYS A 122 10.83 1.52 16.49
N SER A 123 9.94 2.50 16.54
CA SER A 123 8.64 2.38 17.24
C SER A 123 7.46 2.42 16.28
N MET A 124 7.73 2.31 14.97
CA MET A 124 6.76 2.53 13.90
C MET A 124 6.73 1.33 12.95
N ARG A 125 5.54 0.99 12.47
CA ARG A 125 5.34 -0.08 11.49
C ARG A 125 4.19 0.25 10.55
N TYR A 126 4.28 -0.16 9.29
CA TYR A 126 3.17 -0.12 8.34
C TYR A 126 2.13 -1.16 8.77
N CYS A 127 0.96 -0.71 9.23
CA CYS A 127 -0.15 -1.61 9.50
C CYS A 127 -0.80 -2.08 8.21
N THR A 128 -1.54 -3.18 8.29
CA THR A 128 -2.34 -3.74 7.22
C THR A 128 -3.76 -4.03 7.69
N THR A 129 -4.71 -4.08 6.76
CA THR A 129 -6.12 -4.39 7.02
C THR A 129 -6.68 -5.29 5.92
N ASN A 130 -7.74 -6.03 6.27
CA ASN A 130 -8.58 -6.76 5.33
C ASN A 130 -9.86 -5.97 4.97
N ALA A 131 -10.10 -4.85 5.63
CA ALA A 131 -11.23 -3.99 5.30
C ALA A 131 -11.02 -3.45 3.87
N PRO A 132 -11.99 -3.58 2.96
CA PRO A 132 -11.84 -3.09 1.60
C PRO A 132 -11.53 -1.59 1.62
N THR A 133 -10.36 -1.17 1.17
CA THR A 133 -10.10 0.26 0.94
C THR A 133 -10.85 0.66 -0.32
N ALA A 134 -12.12 1.05 -0.18
CA ALA A 134 -13.00 1.50 -1.27
C ALA A 134 -12.70 0.83 -2.62
N LYS A 135 -12.77 -0.51 -2.68
CA LYS A 135 -12.74 -1.22 -3.96
C LYS A 135 -14.07 -0.95 -4.66
N VAL A 136 -14.11 0.11 -5.45
CA VAL A 136 -14.90 0.13 -6.67
C VAL A 136 -14.05 0.75 -7.76
N SER A 137 -13.03 0.02 -8.20
CA SER A 137 -12.72 0.11 -9.62
C SER A 137 -13.92 -0.50 -10.33
N LYS A 138 -14.66 0.32 -11.09
CA LYS A 138 -15.23 -0.21 -12.32
C LYS A 138 -14.00 -0.66 -13.11
N GLY A 139 -13.67 -1.96 -13.03
CA GLY A 139 -12.86 -2.57 -14.08
C GLY A 139 -13.46 -2.14 -15.41
N PHE A 140 -12.64 -1.86 -16.42
CA PHE A 140 -13.09 -1.38 -17.73
C PHE A 140 -14.36 -2.12 -18.14
N THR A 141 -15.50 -1.44 -18.04
CA THR A 141 -16.82 -2.06 -18.22
C THR A 141 -17.05 -2.43 -19.68
N SER A 142 -16.17 -1.96 -20.57
CA SER A 142 -16.10 -2.36 -21.96
C SER A 142 -14.67 -2.36 -22.50
N ILE A 143 -14.47 -3.12 -23.58
CA ILE A 143 -13.27 -3.10 -24.43
C ILE A 143 -12.92 -1.68 -24.93
N SER A 144 -13.91 -0.80 -25.08
CA SER A 144 -13.69 0.59 -25.51
C SER A 144 -12.90 1.39 -24.49
N ASP A 145 -13.18 1.22 -23.20
CA ASP A 145 -12.52 1.99 -22.15
C ASP A 145 -11.05 1.59 -22.00
N TYR A 146 -10.77 0.29 -22.23
CA TYR A 146 -9.41 -0.24 -22.30
C TYR A 146 -8.63 0.33 -23.49
N ILE A 147 -9.23 0.33 -24.70
CA ILE A 147 -8.58 0.85 -25.91
C ILE A 147 -8.32 2.35 -25.82
N LYS A 148 -9.23 3.12 -25.21
CA LYS A 148 -9.05 4.57 -25.07
C LYS A 148 -7.84 4.91 -24.18
N ASN A 149 -7.69 4.22 -23.04
CA ASN A 149 -6.54 4.39 -22.15
C ASN A 149 -5.23 3.96 -22.83
N LEU A 150 -5.25 2.82 -23.54
CA LEU A 150 -4.09 2.35 -24.30
C LEU A 150 -3.66 3.36 -25.38
N PHE A 151 -4.62 3.98 -26.07
CA PHE A 151 -4.35 4.99 -27.08
C PHE A 151 -3.69 6.23 -26.46
N GLU A 152 -4.20 6.72 -25.32
CA GLU A 152 -3.60 7.87 -24.61
C GLU A 152 -2.16 7.60 -24.15
N LYS A 153 -1.84 6.38 -23.69
CA LYS A 153 -0.47 5.98 -23.32
C LYS A 153 0.50 5.80 -24.50
N LEU A 154 0.00 5.54 -25.71
CA LEU A 154 0.85 5.33 -26.90
C LEU A 154 1.20 6.63 -27.65
N ILE A 155 0.55 7.74 -27.32
CA ILE A 155 0.77 9.05 -27.98
C ILE A 155 1.49 10.04 -27.05
N SER A 156 1.83 9.64 -25.81
CA SER A 156 2.71 10.39 -24.91
C SER A 156 4.15 9.87 -24.98
#